data_AF-A0A1Q3X4Y7-F1
#
_entry.id   AF-A0A1Q3X4Y7-F1
#
_cell.length_a   1.000
_cell.length_b   1.000
_cell.length_c   1.000
_cell.angle_alpha   90.00
_cell.angle_beta   90.00
_cell.angle_gamma   90.00
#
_symmetry.space_group_name_H-M   'P 1'
#
loop_
_entity.id
_entity.type
_entity.pdbx_description
1 polymer ?
#
loop_
_entity_poly.entity_id
_entity_poly.type
_entity_poly.pdbx_seq_one_letter_code
_entity_poly.pdbx_strand_id
1 'polypeptide(L)'
;MKKATLILIALLCIATGVYAQKSFKAQQKEQERAIKAAYKRHKVTQREYYKLMDEQDAIKYAIEKYEADGYWTLHEKDVVRGKLERAHDRLRRYKTNGERY
;
A
#
# COMPACT_ATOMS: atom_id res chain seq x y z
N MET A 1 13.70 28.21 -37.52
CA MET A 1 13.91 28.51 -36.08
C MET A 1 12.66 28.28 -35.22
N LYS A 2 11.47 28.78 -35.59
CA LYS A 2 10.22 28.64 -34.78
C LYS A 2 9.70 27.21 -34.59
N LYS A 3 10.00 26.29 -35.52
CA LYS A 3 9.58 24.88 -35.45
C LYS A 3 10.41 24.07 -34.44
N ALA A 4 11.70 24.38 -34.30
CA ALA A 4 12.58 23.70 -33.35
C ALA A 4 12.25 24.08 -31.89
N THR A 5 11.88 25.33 -31.66
CA THR A 5 11.42 25.80 -30.33
C THR A 5 10.08 25.17 -29.92
N LEU A 6 9.18 24.91 -30.87
CA LEU A 6 7.91 24.22 -30.59
C LEU A 6 8.10 22.75 -30.21
N ILE A 7 9.05 22.06 -30.84
CA ILE A 7 9.39 20.66 -30.51
C ILE A 7 10.06 20.57 -29.13
N LEU A 8 10.91 21.53 -28.78
CA LEU A 8 11.56 21.60 -27.47
C LEU A 8 10.56 21.83 -26.32
N ILE A 9 9.54 22.67 -26.54
CA ILE A 9 8.46 22.91 -25.57
C ILE A 9 7.57 21.68 -25.42
N ALA A 10 7.28 20.96 -26.51
CA ALA A 10 6.50 19.72 -26.47
C ALA A 10 7.22 18.59 -25.70
N LEU A 11 8.56 18.52 -25.76
CA LEU A 11 9.34 17.53 -25.00
C LEU A 11 9.38 17.84 -23.49
N LEU A 12 9.38 19.12 -23.10
CA LEU A 12 9.40 19.53 -21.70
C LEU A 12 8.09 19.22 -20.95
N CYS A 13 6.95 19.12 -21.65
CA CYS A 13 5.66 18.80 -21.03
C CYS A 13 5.48 17.31 -20.65
N ILE A 14 6.36 16.41 -21.10
CA ILE A 14 6.28 14.97 -20.81
C ILE A 14 6.94 14.62 -19.46
N ALA A 15 7.69 15.55 -18.86
CA ALA A 15 8.47 15.30 -17.65
C ALA A 15 7.72 15.50 -16.32
N THR A 16 6.45 15.93 -16.31
CA THR A 16 5.70 16.23 -15.07
C THR A 16 4.81 15.09 -14.57
N GLY A 17 5.19 13.85 -14.85
CA GLY A 17 4.64 12.67 -14.18
C GLY A 17 5.17 12.55 -12.75
N VAL A 18 4.80 13.48 -11.87
CA VAL A 18 5.07 13.34 -10.42
C VAL A 18 4.23 12.17 -9.93
N TYR A 19 4.85 11.01 -9.76
CA TYR A 19 4.25 9.88 -9.05
C TYR A 19 4.00 10.31 -7.61
N ALA A 20 2.79 10.79 -7.32
CA ALA A 20 2.38 11.09 -5.96
C ALA A 20 2.44 9.78 -5.15
N GLN A 21 3.41 9.69 -4.23
CA GLN A 21 3.52 8.54 -3.35
C GLN A 21 2.23 8.44 -2.53
N LYS A 22 1.52 7.32 -2.69
CA LYS A 22 0.25 7.09 -2.00
C LYS A 22 0.46 7.14 -0.48
N SER A 23 -0.42 7.84 0.25
CA SER A 23 -0.32 7.91 1.70
C SER A 23 -0.42 6.53 2.35
N PHE A 24 0.29 6.31 3.47
CA PHE A 24 0.26 5.03 4.17
C PHE A 24 -1.16 4.65 4.63
N LYS A 25 -1.95 5.63 5.09
CA LYS A 25 -3.38 5.45 5.41
C LYS A 25 -4.16 4.89 4.22
N ALA A 26 -3.93 5.42 3.02
CA ALA A 26 -4.64 4.98 1.82
C ALA A 26 -4.14 3.61 1.30
N GLN A 27 -2.88 3.24 1.54
CA GLN A 27 -2.36 1.90 1.27
C GLN A 27 -2.96 0.86 2.24
N GLN A 28 -2.95 1.15 3.54
CA GLN A 28 -3.54 0.30 4.59
C GLN A 28 -5.03 0.02 4.29
N LYS A 29 -5.82 1.06 3.99
CA LYS A 29 -7.25 0.92 3.66
C LYS A 29 -7.49 0.07 2.41
N GLU A 30 -6.60 0.15 1.43
CA GLU A 30 -6.67 -0.70 0.24
C GLU A 30 -6.36 -2.16 0.58
N GLN A 31 -5.36 -2.42 1.41
CA GLN A 31 -5.04 -3.77 1.88
C GLN A 31 -6.22 -4.39 2.64
N GLU A 32 -6.84 -3.67 3.57
CA GLU A 32 -8.06 -4.15 4.25
C GLU A 32 -9.15 -4.56 3.26
N ARG A 33 -9.41 -3.72 2.25
CA ARG A 33 -10.43 -4.01 1.22
C ARG A 33 -10.06 -5.28 0.44
N ALA A 34 -8.78 -5.43 0.08
CA ALA A 34 -8.30 -6.60 -0.62
C ALA A 34 -8.39 -7.88 0.23
N ILE A 35 -8.14 -7.79 1.54
CA ILE A 35 -8.29 -8.89 2.51
C ILE A 35 -9.77 -9.30 2.61
N LYS A 36 -10.66 -8.32 2.85
CA LYS A 36 -12.12 -8.54 2.93
C LYS A 36 -12.67 -9.16 1.64
N ALA A 37 -12.23 -8.69 0.48
CA ALA A 37 -12.61 -9.26 -0.81
C ALA A 37 -12.08 -10.69 -1.01
N ALA A 38 -10.85 -10.98 -0.57
CA ALA A 38 -10.29 -12.33 -0.64
C ALA A 38 -11.08 -13.30 0.23
N TYR A 39 -11.44 -12.89 1.45
CA TYR A 39 -12.26 -13.69 2.35
C TYR A 39 -13.66 -13.95 1.79
N LYS A 40 -14.34 -12.90 1.28
CA LYS A 40 -15.65 -13.03 0.61
C LYS A 40 -15.63 -14.01 -0.58
N ARG A 41 -14.49 -14.13 -1.26
CA ARG A 41 -14.30 -15.03 -2.41
C ARG A 41 -13.74 -16.41 -2.00
N HIS A 42 -13.72 -16.72 -0.70
CA HIS A 42 -13.15 -17.94 -0.14
C HIS A 42 -11.71 -18.21 -0.61
N LYS A 43 -10.94 -17.13 -0.84
CA LYS A 43 -9.53 -17.20 -1.24
C LYS A 43 -8.57 -17.25 -0.07
N VAL A 44 -9.07 -17.02 1.14
CA VAL A 44 -8.36 -17.17 2.41
C VAL A 44 -9.34 -17.77 3.41
N THR A 45 -8.83 -18.56 4.34
CA THR A 45 -9.62 -19.14 5.44
C THR A 45 -10.01 -18.07 6.46
N GLN A 46 -10.97 -18.39 7.34
CA GLN A 46 -11.36 -17.49 8.43
C GLN A 46 -10.19 -17.19 9.38
N ARG A 47 -9.36 -18.19 9.69
CA ARG A 47 -8.18 -18.03 10.55
C ARG A 47 -7.15 -17.09 9.92
N GLU A 48 -6.91 -17.21 8.61
CA GLU A 48 -6.01 -16.33 7.88
C GLU A 48 -6.56 -14.91 7.74
N TYR A 49 -7.87 -14.79 7.53
CA TYR A 49 -8.55 -13.50 7.53
C TYR A 49 -8.32 -12.75 8.85
N TYR A 50 -8.55 -13.40 10.00
CA TYR A 50 -8.31 -12.75 11.29
C TYR A 50 -6.85 -12.34 11.48
N LYS A 51 -5.90 -13.23 11.18
CA LYS A 51 -4.47 -12.89 11.23
C LYS A 51 -4.12 -11.67 10.38
N LEU A 52 -4.66 -11.60 9.16
CA LEU A 52 -4.43 -10.47 8.26
C LEU A 52 -5.06 -9.18 8.78
N MET A 53 -6.26 -9.26 9.39
CA MET A 53 -6.92 -8.09 9.99
C MET A 53 -6.19 -7.60 11.24
N ASP A 54 -5.70 -8.50 12.10
CA ASP A 54 -4.86 -8.13 13.26
C ASP A 54 -3.59 -7.39 12.82
N GLU A 55 -2.97 -7.82 11.71
CA GLU A 55 -1.84 -7.11 11.10
C GLU A 55 -2.24 -5.70 10.63
N GLN A 56 -3.44 -5.52 10.06
CA GLN A 56 -3.94 -4.20 9.64
C GLN A 56 -4.21 -3.28 10.84
N ASP A 57 -4.70 -3.80 11.94
CA ASP A 57 -4.90 -3.03 13.17
C ASP A 57 -3.56 -2.55 13.75
N ALA A 58 -2.54 -3.43 13.75
CA ALA A 58 -1.19 -3.06 14.17
C ALA A 58 -0.55 -2.00 13.24
N ILE A 59 -0.82 -2.06 11.93
CA ILE A 59 -0.37 -1.03 10.97
C ILE A 59 -1.08 0.29 11.24
N LYS A 60 -2.40 0.25 11.45
CA LYS A 60 -3.21 1.44 11.75
C LYS A 60 -2.72 2.14 13.01
N TYR A 61 -2.49 1.38 14.08
CA TYR A 61 -1.92 1.90 15.32
C TYR A 61 -0.53 2.54 15.09
N ALA A 62 0.35 1.91 14.32
CA ALA A 62 1.66 2.49 14.00
C ALA A 62 1.55 3.80 13.22
N ILE A 63 0.64 3.87 12.24
CA ILE A 63 0.36 5.09 11.48
C ILE A 63 -0.16 6.19 12.42
N GLU A 64 -1.11 5.89 13.29
CA GLU A 64 -1.68 6.86 14.23
C GLU A 64 -0.63 7.36 15.23
N LYS A 65 0.23 6.45 15.73
CA LYS A 65 1.34 6.79 16.61
C LYS A 65 2.32 7.76 15.96
N TYR A 66 2.74 7.50 14.72
CA TYR A 66 3.72 8.34 14.02
C TYR A 66 3.12 9.61 13.42
N GLU A 67 1.79 9.70 13.31
CA GLU A 67 1.11 10.93 12.92
C GLU A 67 0.96 11.91 14.11
N ALA A 68 1.10 11.42 15.36
CA ALA A 68 0.71 12.17 16.55
C ALA A 68 1.46 13.50 16.72
N ASP A 69 2.71 13.59 16.25
CA ASP A 69 3.55 14.80 16.29
C ASP A 69 3.56 15.59 14.98
N GLY A 70 2.82 15.12 13.96
CA GLY A 70 2.73 15.73 12.64
C GLY A 70 4.00 15.59 11.78
N TYR A 71 5.01 14.84 12.21
CA TYR A 71 6.26 14.66 11.47
C TYR A 71 6.76 13.22 11.49
N TRP A 72 6.92 12.64 10.30
CA TRP A 72 7.45 11.29 10.17
C TRP A 72 8.95 11.30 9.88
N THR A 73 9.74 10.70 10.77
CA THR A 73 11.14 10.39 10.50
C THR A 73 11.28 9.34 9.38
N LEU A 74 12.46 9.23 8.78
CA LEU A 74 12.74 8.20 7.76
C LEU A 74 12.54 6.79 8.33
N HIS A 75 12.98 6.56 9.56
CA HIS A 75 12.82 5.27 10.24
C HIS A 75 11.35 4.88 10.37
N GLU A 76 10.48 5.79 10.78
CA GLU A 76 9.05 5.53 10.97
C GLU A 76 8.34 5.23 9.64
N LYS A 77 8.73 5.95 8.58
CA LYS A 77 8.26 5.66 7.21
C LYS A 77 8.64 4.24 6.79
N ASP A 78 9.88 3.84 7.05
CA ASP A 78 10.38 2.51 6.69
C ASP A 78 9.73 1.40 7.53
N VAL A 79 9.48 1.66 8.82
CA VAL A 79 8.74 0.73 9.70
C VAL A 79 7.34 0.47 9.16
N VAL A 80 6.59 1.51 8.81
CA VAL A 80 5.22 1.34 8.27
C VAL A 80 5.26 0.71 6.89
N ARG A 81 6.18 1.11 6.02
CA ARG A 81 6.38 0.50 4.70
C ARG A 81 6.64 -1.01 4.82
N GLY A 82 7.59 -1.41 5.67
CA GLY A 82 7.92 -2.82 5.88
C GLY A 82 6.79 -3.63 6.53
N LYS A 83 5.89 -3.00 7.29
CA LYS A 83 4.67 -3.68 7.76
C LYS A 83 3.66 -3.89 6.62
N LEU A 84 3.43 -2.87 5.80
CA LEU A 84 2.55 -2.95 4.63
C LEU A 84 3.04 -4.00 3.62
N GLU A 85 4.34 -4.02 3.30
CA GLU A 85 4.94 -5.01 2.39
C GLU A 85 4.75 -6.44 2.90
N ARG A 86 5.04 -6.67 4.20
CA ARG A 86 4.84 -8.00 4.81
C ARG A 86 3.38 -8.47 4.78
N ALA A 87 2.43 -7.57 5.07
CA ALA A 87 1.00 -7.89 5.02
C ALA A 87 0.55 -8.20 3.58
N HIS A 88 1.04 -7.44 2.60
CA HIS A 88 0.80 -7.70 1.17
C HIS A 88 1.30 -9.08 0.76
N ASP A 89 2.55 -9.41 1.11
CA ASP A 89 3.14 -10.69 0.78
C ASP A 89 2.45 -11.86 1.47
N ARG A 90 2.00 -11.67 2.71
CA ARG A 90 1.21 -12.69 3.41
C ARG A 90 -0.12 -12.94 2.72
N LEU A 91 -0.86 -11.89 2.37
CA LEU A 91 -2.10 -12.02 1.62
C LEU A 91 -1.86 -12.73 0.28
N ARG A 92 -0.78 -12.41 -0.42
CA ARG A 92 -0.40 -13.07 -1.68
C ARG A 92 -0.19 -14.58 -1.47
N ARG A 93 0.55 -14.99 -0.44
CA ARG A 93 0.78 -16.39 -0.10
C ARG A 93 -0.52 -17.12 0.26
N TYR A 94 -1.37 -16.52 1.10
CA TYR A 94 -2.64 -17.12 1.51
C TYR A 94 -3.61 -17.28 0.34
N LYS A 95 -3.63 -16.36 -0.63
CA LYS A 95 -4.45 -16.52 -1.84
C LYS A 95 -4.10 -17.74 -2.70
N THR A 96 -2.85 -18.21 -2.59
CA THR A 96 -2.26 -19.25 -3.45
C THR A 96 -1.97 -20.55 -2.72
N ASN A 97 -2.19 -20.63 -1.40
CA ASN A 97 -1.96 -21.87 -0.68
C ASN A 97 -3.06 -22.91 -0.97
N GLY A 98 -2.72 -24.18 -0.78
CA GLY A 98 -3.65 -25.30 -0.96
C GLY A 98 -4.64 -25.48 0.19
N GLU A 99 -4.58 -24.63 1.22
CA GLU A 99 -5.51 -24.61 2.34
C GLU A 99 -6.82 -23.93 1.91
N ARG A 100 -7.54 -24.56 0.96
CA ARG A 100 -8.87 -24.13 0.52
C ARG A 100 -9.89 -25.14 1.04
N TYR A 101 -10.89 -24.64 1.77
CA TYR A 101 -12.07 -25.43 2.12
C TYR A 101 -12.93 -25.69 0.89
#